data_AF-A0AA36EKB2-F1
#
_entry.id   AF-A0AA36EKB2-F1
#
_cell.length_a   1.000
_cell.length_b   1.000
_cell.length_c   1.000
_cell.angle_alpha   90.00
_cell.angle_beta   90.00
_cell.angle_gamma   90.00
#
_symmetry.space_group_name_H-M   'P 1'
#
loop_
_entity.id
_entity.type
_entity.pdbx_description
1 polymer ?
#
loop_
_entity_poly.entity_id
_entity_poly.type
_entity_poly.pdbx_seq_one_letter_code
_entity_poly.pdbx_strand_id
1 'polypeptide(L)'
;MKIILWPATKQLKEIPIPQHFHEGYLDNMEFWAYDDETATATIKWKNSETVLRLISAKYLLRFRERYIHTLARHQIICRREVMEAAAKEFTRMVATIINGKPWMASMGKSDLKLYENPGK
;
A
#
# COMPACT_ATOMS: atom_id res chain seq x y z
N MET A 1 -17.75 11.01 12.52
CA MET A 1 -16.33 10.79 12.19
C MET A 1 -15.94 9.38 12.62
N LYS A 2 -15.43 8.54 11.72
CA LYS A 2 -15.02 7.16 12.04
C LYS A 2 -13.57 7.19 12.51
N ILE A 3 -13.34 7.01 13.81
CA ILE A 3 -11.99 6.94 14.39
C ILE A 3 -11.42 5.58 14.00
N ILE A 4 -10.48 5.56 13.05
CA ILE A 4 -9.72 4.35 12.71
C ILE A 4 -8.66 4.17 13.80
N LEU A 5 -8.78 3.13 14.61
CA LEU A 5 -7.82 2.77 15.65
C LEU A 5 -6.81 1.79 15.04
N TRP A 6 -5.52 2.10 15.18
CA TRP A 6 -4.43 1.25 14.72
C TRP A 6 -4.14 0.17 15.78
N PRO A 7 -3.95 -1.11 15.39
CA PRO A 7 -3.57 -2.14 16.35
C PRO A 7 -2.11 -1.97 16.81
N ALA A 8 -1.86 -2.15 18.10
CA ALA A 8 -0.53 -2.06 18.70
C ALA A 8 0.37 -3.22 18.21
N THR A 9 1.42 -2.88 17.45
CA THR A 9 2.32 -3.84 16.80
C THR A 9 3.36 -4.42 17.76
N LYS A 10 3.22 -5.69 18.17
CA LYS A 10 4.22 -6.38 19.02
C LYS A 10 5.13 -7.39 18.31
N GLN A 11 5.03 -7.62 17.00
CA GLN A 11 6.00 -8.41 16.22
C GLN A 11 5.73 -8.26 14.72
N LEU A 12 6.55 -7.49 14.00
CA LEU A 12 6.47 -7.32 12.55
C LEU A 12 7.31 -8.41 11.87
N LYS A 13 6.67 -9.42 11.27
CA LYS A 13 7.38 -10.44 10.46
C LYS A 13 7.41 -10.01 9.01
N GLU A 14 8.61 -9.79 8.49
CA GLU A 14 8.86 -9.44 7.10
C GLU A 14 8.64 -10.63 6.15
N ILE A 15 7.99 -10.41 5.00
CA ILE A 15 7.57 -11.41 4.02
C ILE A 15 7.83 -10.82 2.64
N PRO A 16 8.25 -11.56 1.61
CA PRO A 16 8.42 -10.98 0.29
C PRO A 16 7.08 -10.53 -0.34
N ILE A 17 6.96 -9.29 -0.85
CA ILE A 17 5.80 -8.95 -1.71
C ILE A 17 5.89 -9.81 -2.98
N PRO A 18 4.87 -10.64 -3.26
CA PRO A 18 4.92 -11.54 -4.39
C PRO A 18 5.10 -10.76 -5.68
N GLN A 19 5.84 -11.34 -6.62
CA GLN A 19 6.09 -10.75 -7.94
C GLN A 19 4.78 -10.47 -8.70
N HIS A 20 3.73 -11.23 -8.38
CA HIS A 20 2.37 -11.01 -8.83
C HIS A 20 1.40 -11.25 -7.68
N PHE A 21 0.57 -10.25 -7.37
CA PHE A 21 -0.60 -10.47 -6.52
C PHE A 21 -1.66 -11.27 -7.30
N HIS A 22 -2.32 -12.22 -6.62
CA HIS A 22 -3.43 -13.00 -7.21
C HIS A 22 -4.53 -12.07 -7.72
N GLU A 23 -5.29 -12.48 -8.75
CA GLU A 23 -6.41 -11.66 -9.26
C GLU A 23 -7.41 -11.32 -8.15
N GLY A 24 -7.86 -10.07 -8.13
CA GLY A 24 -8.78 -9.56 -7.13
C GLY A 24 -8.13 -9.20 -5.78
N TYR A 25 -6.80 -9.14 -5.71
CA TYR A 25 -6.09 -8.83 -4.46
C TYR A 25 -6.58 -7.56 -3.75
N LEU A 26 -6.90 -6.49 -4.49
CA LEU A 26 -7.45 -5.25 -3.91
C LEU A 26 -8.98 -5.15 -3.96
N ASP A 27 -9.70 -6.19 -4.41
CA ASP A 27 -11.17 -6.12 -4.55
C ASP A 27 -11.85 -5.96 -3.18
N ASN A 28 -11.25 -6.50 -2.12
CA ASN A 28 -11.71 -6.37 -0.74
C ASN A 28 -10.96 -5.28 0.06
N MET A 29 -10.29 -4.34 -0.62
CA MET A 29 -9.64 -3.22 0.07
C MET A 29 -10.70 -2.42 0.84
N GLU A 30 -10.43 -2.16 2.12
CA GLU A 30 -11.26 -1.28 2.94
C GLU A 30 -10.82 0.17 2.80
N PHE A 31 -9.52 0.41 2.99
CA PHE A 31 -8.90 1.71 2.80
C PHE A 31 -7.40 1.57 2.57
N TRP A 32 -6.78 2.65 2.12
CA TRP A 32 -5.34 2.84 2.20
C TRP A 32 -5.04 4.23 2.74
N ALA A 33 -4.06 4.32 3.62
CA ALA A 33 -3.77 5.51 4.40
C ALA A 33 -2.27 5.66 4.61
N TYR A 34 -1.82 6.88 4.83
CA TYR A 34 -0.46 7.14 5.32
C TYR A 34 -0.47 6.98 6.85
N ASP A 35 0.30 6.00 7.33
CA ASP A 35 0.51 5.70 8.74
C ASP A 35 1.68 6.54 9.25
N ASP A 36 1.37 7.50 10.12
CA ASP A 36 2.28 8.46 10.71
C ASP A 36 3.22 7.85 11.74
N GLU A 37 2.81 6.77 12.40
CA GLU A 37 3.64 6.09 13.41
C GLU A 37 4.78 5.31 12.74
N THR A 38 4.51 4.76 11.56
CA THR A 38 5.49 3.95 10.81
C THR A 38 6.09 4.64 9.61
N ALA A 39 5.62 5.86 9.29
CA ALA A 39 5.99 6.61 8.09
C ALA A 39 5.82 5.80 6.79
N THR A 40 4.78 4.95 6.72
CA THR A 40 4.51 4.09 5.55
C THR A 40 3.10 4.28 5.00
N ALA A 41 2.90 4.00 3.71
CA ALA A 41 1.55 3.86 3.18
C ALA A 41 1.02 2.45 3.49
N THR A 42 -0.13 2.37 4.14
CA THR A 42 -0.74 1.13 4.59
C THR A 42 -2.01 0.83 3.80
N ILE A 43 -2.15 -0.39 3.30
CA ILE A 43 -3.36 -0.91 2.67
C ILE A 43 -4.01 -1.90 3.64
N LYS A 44 -5.30 -1.68 3.95
CA LYS A 44 -6.11 -2.54 4.80
C LYS A 44 -7.18 -3.22 3.97
N TRP A 45 -7.38 -4.52 4.19
CA TRP A 45 -8.50 -5.28 3.64
C TRP A 45 -9.63 -5.42 4.64
N LYS A 46 -10.86 -5.48 4.12
CA LYS A 46 -12.04 -5.83 4.90
C LYS A 46 -11.84 -7.21 5.54
N ASN A 47 -12.15 -7.32 6.82
CA ASN A 47 -12.11 -8.58 7.59
C ASN A 47 -10.74 -9.26 7.65
N SER A 48 -9.66 -8.57 7.28
CA SER A 48 -8.30 -9.06 7.49
C SER A 48 -7.71 -8.45 8.75
N GLU A 49 -6.93 -9.21 9.52
CA GLU A 49 -6.10 -8.64 10.59
C GLU A 49 -4.79 -8.09 10.04
N THR A 50 -4.37 -8.53 8.86
CA THR A 50 -3.11 -8.10 8.23
C THR A 50 -3.27 -6.75 7.52
N VAL A 51 -2.13 -6.08 7.34
CA VAL A 51 -2.00 -4.85 6.57
C VAL A 51 -0.78 -4.96 5.67
N LEU A 52 -0.86 -4.38 4.48
CA LEU A 52 0.31 -4.23 3.63
C LEU A 52 0.88 -2.85 3.82
N ARG A 53 2.16 -2.79 4.18
CA ARG A 53 2.89 -1.54 4.35
C ARG A 53 3.85 -1.32 3.19
N LEU A 54 3.76 -0.15 2.60
CA LEU A 54 4.63 0.33 1.54
C LEU A 54 5.57 1.38 2.15
N ILE A 55 6.81 0.97 2.36
CA ILE A 55 7.86 1.86 2.89
C ILE A 55 8.26 2.92 1.85
N SER A 56 8.18 2.57 0.56
CA SER A 56 8.50 3.48 -0.54
C SER A 56 7.39 3.51 -1.58
N ALA A 57 7.11 4.69 -2.14
CA ALA A 57 6.19 4.82 -3.27
C ALA A 57 6.62 3.97 -4.48
N LYS A 58 7.93 3.73 -4.67
CA LYS A 58 8.47 2.87 -5.74
C LYS A 58 7.88 1.47 -5.74
N TYR A 59 7.38 1.00 -4.59
CA TYR A 59 6.78 -0.32 -4.45
C TYR A 59 5.47 -0.46 -5.24
N LEU A 60 4.83 0.65 -5.58
CA LEU A 60 3.66 0.70 -6.46
C LEU A 60 3.98 0.21 -7.88
N LEU A 61 5.24 0.28 -8.34
CA LEU A 61 5.62 -0.21 -9.67
C LEU A 61 5.40 -1.73 -9.85
N ARG A 62 5.25 -2.49 -8.76
CA ARG A 62 4.97 -3.93 -8.81
C ARG A 62 3.48 -4.27 -8.80
N PHE A 63 2.63 -3.28 -8.62
CA PHE A 63 1.18 -3.49 -8.69
C PHE A 63 0.77 -3.56 -10.15
N ARG A 64 -0.10 -4.52 -10.47
CA ARG A 64 -0.73 -4.58 -11.79
C ARG A 64 -1.60 -3.34 -12.01
N GLU A 65 -1.78 -2.96 -13.28
CA GLU A 65 -2.56 -1.80 -13.68
C GLU A 65 -3.92 -1.71 -12.97
N ARG A 66 -4.68 -2.81 -12.93
CA ARG A 66 -5.99 -2.87 -12.24
C ARG A 66 -5.91 -2.40 -10.79
N TYR A 67 -4.85 -2.76 -10.06
CA TYR A 67 -4.69 -2.38 -8.66
C TYR A 67 -4.30 -0.91 -8.50
N ILE A 68 -3.48 -0.38 -9.39
CA ILE A 68 -3.15 1.05 -9.42
C ILE A 68 -4.41 1.88 -9.65
N HIS A 69 -5.29 1.46 -10.57
CA HIS A 69 -6.58 2.11 -10.76
C HIS A 69 -7.47 2.04 -9.52
N THR A 70 -7.48 0.91 -8.80
CA THR A 70 -8.20 0.80 -7.52
C THR A 70 -7.67 1.79 -6.49
N LEU A 71 -6.35 1.93 -6.34
CA LEU A 71 -5.73 2.89 -5.42
C LEU A 71 -6.03 4.34 -5.80
N ALA A 72 -5.99 4.66 -7.10
CA ALA A 72 -6.31 6.00 -7.61
C ALA A 72 -7.75 6.42 -7.28
N ARG A 73 -8.72 5.50 -7.38
CA ARG A 73 -10.12 5.75 -7.04
C ARG A 73 -10.34 6.05 -5.56
N HIS A 74 -9.50 5.51 -4.69
CA HIS A 74 -9.69 5.55 -3.23
C HIS A 74 -8.66 6.46 -2.53
N GLN A 75 -8.07 7.46 -3.20
CA GLN A 75 -7.07 8.44 -2.71
C GLN A 75 -6.52 8.23 -1.29
N ILE A 76 -5.19 8.13 -1.15
CA ILE A 76 -4.56 7.83 0.14
C ILE A 76 -5.05 8.78 1.24
N ILE A 77 -5.53 8.20 2.33
CA ILE A 77 -6.02 8.96 3.48
C ILE A 77 -4.82 9.44 4.29
N CYS A 78 -4.71 10.74 4.52
CA CYS A 78 -3.70 11.32 5.41
C CYS A 78 -4.39 12.03 6.57
N ARG A 79 -4.03 11.68 7.82
CA ARG A 79 -4.66 12.23 9.02
C ARG A 79 -4.06 13.54 9.50
N ARG A 80 -2.74 13.68 9.38
CA ARG A 80 -2.00 14.86 9.84
C ARG A 80 -1.55 15.65 8.63
N GLU A 81 -1.85 16.94 8.61
CA GLU A 81 -1.45 17.84 7.52
C GLU A 81 0.08 17.86 7.34
N VAL A 82 0.85 17.78 8.44
CA VAL A 82 2.32 17.73 8.39
C VAL A 82 2.87 16.53 7.62
N MET A 83 2.08 15.46 7.48
CA MET A 83 2.46 14.26 6.72
C MET A 83 1.90 14.25 5.28
N GLU A 84 1.14 15.27 4.91
CA GLU A 84 0.47 15.33 3.60
C GLU A 84 1.49 15.32 2.45
N ALA A 85 2.64 15.97 2.62
CA ALA A 85 3.72 15.95 1.62
C ALA A 85 4.22 14.52 1.36
N ALA A 86 4.45 13.74 2.42
CA ALA A 86 4.89 12.35 2.31
C ALA A 86 3.80 11.45 1.72
N ALA A 87 2.53 11.63 2.13
CA ALA A 87 1.40 10.91 1.55
C ALA A 87 1.22 11.23 0.05
N LYS A 88 1.41 12.49 -0.35
CA LYS A 88 1.34 12.94 -1.75
C LYS A 88 2.39 12.31 -2.64
N GLU A 89 3.51 11.81 -2.12
CA GLU A 89 4.48 11.06 -2.92
C GLU A 89 3.87 9.76 -3.48
N PHE A 90 3.05 9.07 -2.68
CA PHE A 90 2.35 7.85 -3.12
C PHE A 90 1.27 8.19 -4.16
N THR A 91 0.49 9.25 -3.93
CA THR A 91 -0.51 9.72 -4.91
C THR A 91 0.16 10.14 -6.22
N ARG A 92 1.29 10.85 -6.16
CA ARG A 92 2.06 11.24 -7.34
C ARG A 92 2.56 10.01 -8.10
N MET A 93 3.07 9.00 -7.39
CA MET A 93 3.51 7.76 -8.02
C MET A 93 2.37 7.02 -8.71
N VAL A 94 1.20 6.90 -8.07
CA VAL A 94 -0.01 6.34 -8.71
C VAL A 94 -0.35 7.09 -10.00
N ALA A 95 -0.37 8.43 -9.97
CA ALA A 95 -0.64 9.24 -11.15
C ALA A 95 0.43 9.05 -12.25
N THR A 96 1.71 9.02 -11.88
CA THR A 96 2.82 8.75 -12.82
C THR A 96 2.65 7.38 -13.50
N ILE A 97 2.26 6.37 -12.74
CA ILE A 97 2.06 5.02 -13.28
C ILE A 97 0.87 5.00 -14.25
N ILE A 98 -0.26 5.62 -13.90
CA ILE A 98 -1.45 5.71 -14.78
C ILE A 98 -1.12 6.47 -16.07
N ASN A 99 -0.44 7.60 -15.97
CA ASN A 99 -0.16 8.47 -17.12
C ASN A 99 0.99 7.96 -17.99
N GLY A 100 1.99 7.32 -17.38
CA GLY A 100 3.22 6.90 -18.06
C GLY A 100 3.23 5.46 -18.57
N LYS A 101 2.24 4.63 -18.22
CA LYS A 101 2.21 3.17 -18.51
C LYS A 101 3.55 2.43 -18.28
N PRO A 102 4.26 2.64 -17.16
CA PRO A 102 5.62 2.11 -16.95
C PRO A 102 5.69 0.59 -16.77
N TRP A 103 4.56 -0.11 -16.64
CA TRP A 103 4.45 -1.57 -16.58
C TRP A 103 4.96 -2.30 -17.83
N MET A 104 5.22 -1.59 -18.93
CA MET A 104 5.87 -2.16 -20.12
C MET A 104 7.40 -2.30 -19.98
N ALA A 105 8.04 -1.64 -19.00
CA ALA A 105 9.50 -1.54 -18.92
C ALA A 105 10.16 -2.26 -17.72
N SER A 106 9.38 -2.83 -16.79
CA SER A 106 9.91 -3.30 -15.49
C SER A 106 9.34 -4.67 -15.07
N MET A 107 9.71 -5.73 -15.79
CA MET A 107 9.77 -7.08 -15.22
C MET A 107 11.20 -7.34 -14.76
N GLY A 108 11.59 -6.84 -13.58
CA GLY A 108 12.97 -7.01 -13.14
C GLY A 108 13.27 -6.58 -11.72
N LYS A 109 13.44 -7.61 -10.87
CA LYS A 109 14.13 -7.64 -9.57
C LYS A 109 13.33 -7.30 -8.31
N SER A 110 13.43 -8.27 -7.42
CA SER A 110 12.75 -8.56 -6.16
C SER A 110 13.52 -7.95 -4.99
N ASP A 111 12.84 -7.14 -4.19
CA ASP A 111 13.31 -6.49 -2.93
C ASP A 111 12.10 -5.84 -2.25
N LEU A 112 11.10 -6.62 -1.88
CA LEU A 112 9.92 -6.10 -1.18
C LEU A 112 9.61 -6.93 0.05
N LYS A 113 8.98 -6.28 1.02
CA LYS A 113 8.79 -6.73 2.39
C LYS A 113 7.31 -6.51 2.81
N LEU A 114 6.39 -7.44 2.50
CA LEU A 114 5.11 -7.72 3.17
C LEU A 114 5.33 -7.92 4.67
N TYR A 115 4.31 -7.70 5.49
CA TYR A 115 4.37 -8.11 6.89
C TYR A 115 3.09 -8.85 7.27
N GLU A 116 3.19 -10.09 7.77
CA GLU A 116 2.05 -10.79 8.37
C GLU A 116 2.20 -10.81 9.89
N ASN A 117 1.05 -10.77 10.55
CA ASN A 117 0.94 -11.04 11.97
C ASN A 117 0.90 -12.57 12.15
N PRO A 118 1.82 -13.21 12.90
CA PRO A 118 1.64 -14.60 13.27
C PRO A 118 0.46 -14.68 14.23
N GLY A 119 -0.68 -15.16 13.73
CA GLY A 119 -1.82 -15.49 14.57
C GLY A 119 -1.46 -16.68 15.47
N LYS A 120 -1.33 -16.39 16.77
CA LYS A 120 -1.27 -17.29 17.94
C LYS A 120 -0.19 -18.36 17.98
#